data_AF-A0A9Q4PX93-F1
#
_entry.id   AF-A0A9Q4PX93-F1
#
_cell.length_a   1.000
_cell.length_b   1.000
_cell.length_c   1.000
_cell.angle_alpha   90.00
_cell.angle_beta   90.00
_cell.angle_gamma   90.00
#
_symmetry.space_group_name_H-M   'P 1'
#
loop_
_entity.id
_entity.type
_entity.pdbx_description
1 polymer ?
#
loop_
_entity_poly.entity_id
_entity_poly.type
_entity_poly.pdbx_seq_one_letter_code
_entity_poly.pdbx_strand_id
1 'polypeptide(L)'
;MLRRQDRNCFLGEFSSGKSSLVNSLLGRDLLSINPLPTTKTVVEINFSNKDEFFKKDGDTISEISEDEFKNLQIKDGKFHLIANISAARERVNNSDFVFIDTPGVSSLDKSDFDITFGYLPRLECAIICQDINQGGLTKSVIDFISQNLDIKNNLIFCLTKSDLKPQNIRENIKNSVIEQLKDLHIENLEDKIVFTSTKEPNTELLNLINNNFYSKFTEIKKQKIAKNTKIFSKELSQILKQRVELIDFNTDELDEKLKNIQKDEKKFKVKFKTNI
;
A
#
# COMPACT_ATOMS: atom_id res chain seq x y z
N MET A 1 -19.27 14.68 3.03
CA MET A 1 -17.84 14.85 3.36
C MET A 1 -17.29 13.48 3.74
N LEU A 2 -16.90 12.67 2.75
CA LEU A 2 -16.43 11.30 2.96
C LEU A 2 -15.09 11.36 3.71
N ARG A 3 -15.06 10.82 4.93
CA ARG A 3 -13.81 10.63 5.67
C ARG A 3 -12.93 9.71 4.82
N ARG A 4 -11.79 10.22 4.32
CA ARG A 4 -10.70 9.41 3.75
C ARG A 4 -10.25 8.42 4.83
N GLN A 5 -10.71 7.18 4.74
CA GLN A 5 -10.24 6.07 5.57
C GLN A 5 -8.97 5.51 4.92
N ASP A 6 -7.81 6.14 5.15
CA ASP A 6 -6.52 5.57 4.74
C ASP A 6 -6.10 4.50 5.76
N ARG A 7 -6.51 3.23 5.60
CA ARG A 7 -6.19 2.15 6.57
C ARG A 7 -6.22 0.75 5.95
N ASN A 8 -5.19 0.35 5.19
CA ASN A 8 -5.22 -0.94 4.51
C ASN A 8 -3.95 -1.78 4.77
N CYS A 9 -4.14 -3.08 5.03
CA CYS A 9 -3.07 -4.05 5.29
C CYS A 9 -3.42 -5.44 4.73
N PHE A 10 -2.79 -5.83 3.63
CA PHE A 10 -2.36 -7.21 3.32
C PHE A 10 -1.46 -7.18 2.09
N LEU A 11 -0.47 -8.06 2.01
CA LEU A 11 0.18 -8.36 0.74
C LEU A 11 0.70 -9.80 0.79
N GLY A 12 0.21 -10.70 -0.05
CA GLY A 12 0.84 -12.01 -0.13
C GLY A 12 0.77 -12.61 -1.52
N GLU A 13 1.54 -13.67 -1.70
CA GLU A 13 1.72 -14.33 -2.99
C GLU A 13 0.47 -15.12 -3.41
N PHE A 14 0.35 -15.42 -4.71
CA PHE A 14 -0.73 -16.23 -5.26
C PHE A 14 -0.74 -17.62 -4.59
N SER A 15 -1.92 -18.16 -4.27
CA SER A 15 -2.08 -19.50 -3.66
C SER A 15 -1.41 -19.77 -2.30
N SER A 16 -0.97 -18.72 -1.59
CA SER A 16 -0.45 -18.86 -0.21
C SER A 16 -1.54 -19.01 0.87
N GLY A 17 -2.80 -19.28 0.52
CA GLY A 17 -3.87 -19.50 1.52
C GLY A 17 -4.37 -18.24 2.23
N LYS A 18 -4.14 -17.06 1.65
CA LYS A 18 -4.56 -15.74 2.19
C LYS A 18 -6.05 -15.65 2.44
N SER A 19 -6.85 -15.93 1.42
CA SER A 19 -8.32 -15.83 1.49
C SER A 19 -8.86 -16.79 2.57
N SER A 20 -8.27 -17.98 2.69
CA SER A 20 -8.61 -18.94 3.76
C SER A 20 -8.19 -18.45 5.15
N LEU A 21 -7.02 -17.82 5.27
CA LEU A 21 -6.54 -17.23 6.52
C LEU A 21 -7.46 -16.07 6.94
N VAL A 22 -7.82 -15.17 6.03
CA VAL A 22 -8.73 -14.06 6.30
C VAL A 22 -10.12 -14.57 6.69
N ASN A 23 -10.69 -15.55 5.99
CA ASN A 23 -11.96 -16.17 6.39
C ASN A 23 -11.89 -16.78 7.80
N SER A 24 -10.76 -17.41 8.16
CA SER A 24 -10.54 -17.93 9.51
C SER A 24 -10.47 -16.83 10.57
N LEU A 25 -9.81 -15.71 10.27
CA LEU A 25 -9.71 -14.54 11.15
C LEU A 25 -11.08 -13.85 11.34
N LEU A 26 -11.88 -13.75 10.28
CA LEU A 26 -13.24 -13.22 10.30
C LEU A 26 -14.24 -14.20 10.96
N GLY A 27 -13.92 -15.49 11.03
CA GLY A 27 -14.86 -16.53 11.44
C GLY A 27 -16.03 -16.71 10.45
N ARG A 28 -15.87 -16.28 9.19
CA ARG A 28 -16.89 -16.29 8.14
C ARG A 28 -16.27 -16.66 6.80
N ASP A 29 -16.99 -17.46 6.02
CA ASP A 29 -16.63 -17.75 4.63
C ASP A 29 -17.12 -16.63 3.70
N LEU A 30 -16.28 -15.60 3.55
CA LEU A 30 -16.58 -14.41 2.75
C LEU A 30 -15.79 -14.37 1.45
N LEU A 31 -14.50 -14.67 1.52
CA LEU A 31 -13.61 -14.68 0.37
C LEU A 31 -13.62 -16.05 -0.33
N SER A 32 -13.59 -16.04 -1.65
CA SER A 32 -13.61 -17.26 -2.45
C SER A 32 -12.25 -17.96 -2.42
N ILE A 33 -12.24 -19.22 -1.99
CA ILE A 33 -11.04 -20.07 -1.92
C ILE A 33 -10.93 -20.86 -3.22
N ASN A 34 -10.52 -20.21 -4.32
CA ASN A 34 -10.28 -20.90 -5.59
C ASN A 34 -8.79 -21.19 -5.79
N PRO A 35 -8.39 -22.45 -6.08
CA PRO A 35 -7.00 -22.82 -6.33
C PRO A 35 -6.50 -22.42 -7.72
N LEU A 36 -7.41 -21.98 -8.62
CA LEU A 36 -7.10 -21.58 -9.99
C LEU A 36 -6.75 -20.07 -10.07
N PRO A 37 -5.72 -19.68 -10.84
CA PRO A 37 -5.33 -18.29 -11.06
C PRO A 37 -6.29 -17.58 -11.99
N THR A 38 -7.47 -17.26 -11.48
CA THR A 38 -8.47 -16.52 -12.22
C THR A 38 -9.15 -15.56 -11.27
N THR A 39 -8.54 -14.40 -11.09
CA THR A 39 -9.15 -13.08 -11.31
C THR A 39 -8.31 -11.98 -10.66
N LYS A 40 -8.31 -10.81 -11.31
CA LYS A 40 -7.58 -9.61 -10.90
C LYS A 40 -8.47 -8.75 -10.02
N THR A 41 -9.10 -9.38 -9.03
CA THR A 41 -10.10 -8.76 -8.16
C THR A 41 -9.43 -8.25 -6.90
N VAL A 42 -9.63 -6.97 -6.60
CA VAL A 42 -9.24 -6.38 -5.32
C VAL A 42 -10.45 -6.44 -4.40
N VAL A 43 -10.29 -7.08 -3.25
CA VAL A 43 -11.33 -7.10 -2.21
C VAL A 43 -10.87 -6.28 -1.03
N GLU A 44 -11.64 -5.26 -0.67
CA GLU A 44 -11.49 -4.42 0.51
C GLU A 44 -12.51 -4.83 1.58
N ILE A 45 -12.08 -5.27 2.77
CA ILE A 45 -12.98 -5.61 3.87
C ILE A 45 -12.84 -4.59 4.98
N ASN A 46 -13.91 -3.83 5.25
CA ASN A 46 -14.03 -2.83 6.31
C ASN A 46 -14.89 -3.35 7.46
N PHE A 47 -14.74 -2.77 8.66
CA PHE A 47 -15.63 -3.04 9.79
C PHE A 47 -16.64 -1.93 10.00
N SER A 48 -17.90 -2.32 10.21
CA SER A 48 -19.03 -1.41 10.37
C SER A 48 -20.04 -1.98 11.39
N ASN A 49 -21.19 -1.31 11.55
CA ASN A 49 -22.27 -1.81 12.40
C ASN A 49 -23.15 -2.85 11.69
N LYS A 50 -23.15 -2.87 10.35
CA LYS A 50 -23.97 -3.77 9.53
C LYS A 50 -23.18 -4.31 8.34
N ASP A 51 -23.63 -5.46 7.85
CA ASP A 51 -23.08 -6.05 6.64
C ASP A 51 -23.59 -5.28 5.42
N GLU A 52 -22.68 -4.76 4.59
CA GLU A 52 -22.97 -4.11 3.32
C GLU A 52 -21.88 -4.46 2.30
N PHE A 53 -22.26 -4.65 1.05
CA PHE A 53 -21.33 -5.03 -0.01
C PHE A 53 -21.44 -4.04 -1.17
N PHE A 54 -20.31 -3.70 -1.77
CA PHE A 54 -20.24 -2.76 -2.87
C PHE A 54 -19.29 -3.22 -3.96
N LYS A 55 -19.55 -2.73 -5.16
CA LYS A 55 -18.64 -2.76 -6.30
C LYS A 55 -18.21 -1.34 -6.62
N LYS A 56 -16.92 -1.14 -6.87
CA LYS A 56 -16.33 0.13 -7.29
C LYS A 56 -15.85 0.05 -8.73
N ASP A 57 -16.39 0.91 -9.59
CA ASP A 57 -15.97 1.11 -10.97
C ASP A 57 -15.52 2.57 -11.14
N GLY A 58 -14.20 2.80 -11.14
CA GLY A 58 -13.62 4.15 -11.13
C GLY A 58 -13.99 4.91 -9.86
N ASP A 59 -14.70 6.03 -10.01
CA ASP A 59 -15.21 6.86 -8.90
C ASP A 59 -16.63 6.47 -8.45
N THR A 60 -17.28 5.53 -9.15
CA THR A 60 -18.65 5.10 -8.84
C THR A 60 -18.63 3.92 -7.89
N ILE A 61 -19.43 3.99 -6.83
CA ILE A 61 -19.64 2.90 -5.87
C ILE A 61 -21.13 2.51 -5.92
N SER A 62 -21.40 1.24 -6.21
CA SER A 62 -22.74 0.65 -6.25
C SER A 62 -22.87 -0.45 -5.21
N GLU A 63 -23.95 -0.43 -4.44
CA GLU A 63 -24.30 -1.49 -3.49
C GLU A 63 -24.72 -2.76 -4.25
N ILE A 64 -24.26 -3.91 -3.75
CA ILE A 64 -24.53 -5.24 -4.31
C ILE A 64 -24.93 -6.21 -3.20
N SER A 65 -25.50 -7.35 -3.56
CA SER A 65 -25.78 -8.43 -2.59
C SER A 65 -24.50 -9.19 -2.19
N GLU A 66 -24.52 -9.91 -1.06
CA GLU A 66 -23.40 -10.80 -0.68
C GLU A 66 -23.16 -11.89 -1.72
N ASP A 67 -24.23 -12.46 -2.28
CA ASP A 67 -24.13 -13.49 -3.32
C ASP A 67 -23.49 -12.94 -4.58
N GLU A 68 -23.85 -11.73 -4.99
CA GLU A 68 -23.20 -11.04 -6.11
C GLU A 68 -21.73 -10.73 -5.80
N PHE A 69 -21.42 -10.28 -4.59
CA PHE A 69 -20.05 -10.05 -4.13
C PHE A 69 -19.20 -11.33 -4.23
N LYS A 70 -19.71 -12.48 -3.76
CA LYS A 70 -19.03 -13.78 -3.86
C LYS A 70 -18.86 -14.23 -5.31
N ASN A 71 -19.90 -14.07 -6.14
CA ASN A 71 -19.85 -14.46 -7.55
C ASN A 71 -18.86 -13.60 -8.37
N LEU A 72 -18.72 -12.30 -8.05
CA LEU A 72 -17.78 -11.41 -8.74
C LEU A 72 -16.31 -11.74 -8.43
N GLN A 73 -16.02 -12.34 -7.27
CA GLN A 73 -14.66 -12.78 -6.92
C GLN A 73 -14.14 -13.92 -7.78
N ILE A 74 -15.02 -14.68 -8.45
CA ILE A 74 -14.66 -15.85 -9.27
C ILE A 74 -14.90 -15.64 -10.76
N LYS A 75 -15.50 -14.51 -11.15
CA LYS A 75 -15.79 -14.16 -12.55
C LYS A 75 -14.58 -13.47 -13.19
N ASP A 76 -14.19 -13.91 -14.38
CA ASP A 76 -13.14 -13.24 -15.16
C ASP A 76 -13.43 -11.74 -15.32
N GLY A 77 -12.53 -10.93 -14.75
CA GLY A 77 -12.67 -9.48 -14.69
C GLY A 77 -11.66 -8.81 -13.77
N LYS A 78 -11.57 -7.48 -13.88
CA LYS A 78 -10.89 -6.60 -12.93
C LYS A 78 -11.97 -5.92 -12.09
N PHE A 79 -12.32 -6.49 -10.95
CA PHE A 79 -13.30 -5.93 -10.04
C PHE A 79 -12.63 -5.32 -8.82
N HIS A 80 -13.19 -4.23 -8.31
CA HIS A 80 -12.87 -3.73 -6.99
C HIS A 80 -14.12 -3.87 -6.13
N LEU A 81 -14.05 -4.76 -5.15
CA LEU A 81 -15.17 -5.11 -4.27
C LEU A 81 -14.88 -4.60 -2.86
N ILE A 82 -15.90 -4.09 -2.19
CA ILE A 82 -15.82 -3.56 -0.83
C ILE A 82 -16.86 -4.31 0.02
N ALA A 83 -16.45 -4.87 1.15
CA ALA A 83 -17.31 -5.52 2.13
C ALA A 83 -17.20 -4.78 3.46
N ASN A 84 -18.26 -4.10 3.88
CA ASN A 84 -18.40 -3.61 5.25
C ASN A 84 -19.01 -4.73 6.09
N ILE A 85 -18.30 -5.23 7.10
CA ILE A 85 -18.73 -6.37 7.92
C ILE A 85 -19.04 -5.89 9.34
N SER A 86 -20.14 -6.36 9.90
CA SER A 86 -20.56 -6.03 11.26
C SER A 86 -19.57 -6.56 12.30
N ALA A 87 -18.95 -5.67 13.07
CA ALA A 87 -17.97 -5.98 14.12
C ALA A 87 -18.54 -6.80 15.30
N ALA A 88 -19.86 -7.03 15.35
CA ALA A 88 -20.55 -7.76 16.42
C ALA A 88 -20.23 -9.28 16.46
N ARG A 89 -19.38 -9.79 15.56
CA ARG A 89 -19.09 -11.24 15.42
C ARG A 89 -17.61 -11.63 15.53
N GLU A 90 -16.71 -10.73 15.92
CA GLU A 90 -15.28 -10.94 15.65
C GLU A 90 -14.33 -11.10 16.85
N ARG A 91 -13.24 -11.84 16.60
CA ARG A 91 -12.06 -12.01 17.45
C ARG A 91 -11.06 -10.85 17.32
N VAL A 92 -11.34 -9.89 16.44
CA VAL A 92 -10.49 -8.75 16.09
C VAL A 92 -11.17 -7.49 16.60
N ASN A 93 -10.48 -6.69 17.42
CA ASN A 93 -11.08 -5.56 18.12
C ASN A 93 -11.42 -4.39 17.17
N ASN A 94 -12.70 -3.98 17.12
CA ASN A 94 -13.35 -2.68 16.80
C ASN A 94 -12.55 -1.51 16.17
N SER A 95 -11.55 -1.77 15.35
CA SER A 95 -10.74 -0.76 14.69
C SER A 95 -10.82 -0.97 13.19
N ASP A 96 -11.03 0.10 12.43
CA ASP A 96 -11.17 0.01 10.99
C ASP A 96 -9.87 -0.51 10.34
N PHE A 97 -9.88 -1.75 9.88
CA PHE A 97 -8.86 -2.30 9.00
C PHE A 97 -9.52 -2.64 7.68
N VAL A 98 -8.83 -2.32 6.59
CA VAL A 98 -9.12 -2.84 5.27
C VAL A 98 -8.20 -4.03 4.99
N PHE A 99 -8.79 -5.21 4.88
CA PHE A 99 -8.10 -6.32 4.24
C PHE A 99 -8.13 -6.10 2.74
N ILE A 100 -6.96 -6.08 2.09
CA ILE A 100 -6.86 -6.08 0.63
C ILE A 100 -6.44 -7.48 0.19
N ASP A 101 -7.35 -8.27 -0.39
CA ASP A 101 -6.89 -9.46 -1.11
C ASP A 101 -6.33 -9.00 -2.46
N THR A 102 -5.00 -9.06 -2.61
CA THR A 102 -4.30 -8.70 -3.86
C THR A 102 -4.05 -9.97 -4.70
N PRO A 103 -4.18 -9.88 -6.04
CA PRO A 103 -3.59 -10.88 -6.92
C PRO A 103 -2.10 -11.05 -6.59
N GLY A 104 -1.59 -12.28 -6.68
CA GLY A 104 -0.26 -12.57 -6.19
C GLY A 104 0.85 -11.81 -6.92
N VAL A 105 1.92 -11.53 -6.20
CA VAL A 105 3.13 -10.82 -6.68
C VAL A 105 3.84 -11.56 -7.84
N SER A 106 3.45 -12.80 -8.16
CA SER A 106 4.02 -13.62 -9.23
C SER A 106 3.48 -13.31 -10.64
N SER A 107 2.35 -12.62 -10.78
CA SER A 107 1.85 -12.15 -12.09
C SER A 107 2.39 -10.76 -12.41
N LEU A 108 3.63 -10.70 -12.90
CA LEU A 108 4.33 -9.47 -13.29
C LEU A 108 3.87 -8.92 -14.66
N ASP A 109 2.57 -8.88 -14.94
CA ASP A 109 2.07 -8.02 -16.01
C ASP A 109 1.96 -6.60 -15.45
N LYS A 110 2.67 -5.64 -16.06
CA LYS A 110 2.72 -4.22 -15.63
C LYS A 110 1.34 -3.60 -15.35
N SER A 111 0.28 -4.08 -15.98
CA SER A 111 -1.10 -3.60 -15.76
C SER A 111 -1.79 -4.12 -14.49
N ASP A 112 -1.26 -5.16 -13.85
CA ASP A 112 -1.76 -5.75 -12.59
C ASP A 112 -1.02 -5.14 -11.40
N PHE A 113 0.22 -4.73 -11.67
CA PHE A 113 1.06 -3.92 -10.81
C PHE A 113 0.39 -2.57 -10.49
N ASP A 114 -0.19 -1.88 -11.47
CA ASP A 114 -0.75 -0.52 -11.31
C ASP A 114 -1.92 -0.41 -10.32
N ILE A 115 -2.83 -1.41 -10.28
CA ILE A 115 -3.96 -1.40 -9.34
C ILE A 115 -3.44 -1.59 -7.91
N THR A 116 -2.49 -2.49 -7.73
CA THR A 116 -1.83 -2.74 -6.44
C THR A 116 -0.95 -1.54 -6.04
N PHE A 117 -0.25 -0.91 -6.98
CA PHE A 117 0.58 0.28 -6.78
C PHE A 117 -0.21 1.54 -6.39
N GLY A 118 -1.53 1.58 -6.61
CA GLY A 118 -2.36 2.63 -5.99
C GLY A 118 -2.39 2.53 -4.45
N TYR A 119 -2.26 1.31 -3.92
CA TYR A 119 -2.32 1.02 -2.48
C TYR A 119 -0.94 0.96 -1.83
N LEU A 120 0.09 0.46 -2.52
CA LEU A 120 1.44 0.27 -1.94
C LEU A 120 2.06 1.54 -1.33
N PRO A 121 2.08 2.71 -2.01
CA PRO A 121 2.59 3.95 -1.44
C PRO A 121 1.81 4.39 -0.20
N ARG A 122 0.57 3.90 -0.04
CA ARG A 122 -0.31 4.24 1.08
C ARG A 122 -0.18 3.27 2.25
N LEU A 123 0.29 2.04 2.06
CA LEU A 123 0.43 1.05 3.15
C LEU A 123 1.27 1.55 4.33
N GLU A 124 0.71 1.54 5.52
CA GLU A 124 1.46 1.77 6.77
C GLU A 124 2.10 0.49 7.32
N CYS A 125 1.45 -0.65 7.09
CA CYS A 125 1.86 -1.97 7.52
C CYS A 125 1.43 -3.04 6.50
N ALA A 126 2.10 -4.19 6.48
CA ALA A 126 1.73 -5.31 5.63
C ALA A 126 1.92 -6.68 6.31
N ILE A 127 1.03 -7.61 6.00
CA ILE A 127 1.15 -9.02 6.39
C ILE A 127 1.51 -9.81 5.13
N ILE A 128 2.72 -10.37 5.12
CA ILE A 128 3.30 -11.18 4.04
C ILE A 128 2.94 -12.65 4.24
N CYS A 129 2.05 -13.18 3.42
CA CYS A 129 1.68 -14.60 3.47
C CYS A 129 2.45 -15.43 2.44
N GLN A 130 3.22 -16.39 2.95
CA GLN A 130 4.00 -17.36 2.18
C GLN A 130 3.51 -18.78 2.48
N ASP A 131 3.35 -19.60 1.45
CA ASP A 131 3.08 -21.04 1.64
C ASP A 131 4.35 -21.71 2.18
N ILE A 132 4.27 -22.31 3.37
CA ILE A 132 5.41 -22.99 4.00
C ILE A 132 5.98 -24.12 3.13
N ASN A 133 5.18 -24.69 2.22
CA ASN A 133 5.64 -25.76 1.33
C ASN A 133 6.66 -25.29 0.31
N GLN A 134 6.79 -23.99 0.08
CA GLN A 134 7.79 -23.41 -0.81
C GLN A 134 9.19 -23.35 -0.18
N GLY A 135 9.32 -23.64 1.12
CA GLY A 135 10.61 -23.76 1.82
C GLY A 135 11.28 -22.43 2.20
N GLY A 136 10.70 -21.29 1.82
CA GLY A 136 11.19 -19.95 2.14
C GLY A 136 10.37 -18.89 1.43
N LEU A 137 10.86 -17.64 1.43
CA LEU A 137 10.27 -16.57 0.63
C LEU A 137 10.66 -16.73 -0.83
N THR A 138 9.72 -16.41 -1.73
CA THR A 138 10.01 -16.32 -3.15
C THR A 138 10.76 -15.05 -3.49
N LYS A 139 11.44 -15.06 -4.64
CA LYS A 139 12.15 -13.89 -5.15
C LYS A 139 11.23 -12.68 -5.34
N SER A 140 10.01 -12.91 -5.82
CA SER A 140 9.00 -11.85 -6.00
C SER A 140 8.68 -11.12 -4.67
N VAL A 141 8.55 -11.87 -3.57
CA VAL A 141 8.33 -11.31 -2.24
C VAL A 141 9.56 -10.55 -1.75
N ILE A 142 10.77 -11.09 -1.94
CA ILE A 142 12.01 -10.42 -1.54
C ILE A 142 12.21 -9.12 -2.34
N ASP A 143 11.99 -9.15 -3.65
CA ASP A 143 12.08 -7.98 -4.54
C ASP A 143 11.06 -6.91 -4.12
N PHE A 144 9.84 -7.33 -3.77
CA PHE A 144 8.82 -6.44 -3.24
C PHE A 144 9.27 -5.73 -1.95
N ILE A 145 9.80 -6.47 -0.96
CA ILE A 145 10.23 -5.87 0.30
C ILE A 145 11.39 -4.92 0.06
N SER A 146 12.32 -5.30 -0.82
CA SER A 146 13.50 -4.50 -1.20
C SER A 146 13.12 -3.20 -1.89
N GLN A 147 12.01 -3.17 -2.63
CA GLN A 147 11.47 -1.95 -3.26
C GLN A 147 10.67 -1.08 -2.27
N ASN A 148 10.20 -1.64 -1.15
CA ASN A 148 9.31 -0.99 -0.19
C ASN A 148 9.94 -0.91 1.22
N LEU A 149 11.22 -0.50 1.28
CA LEU A 149 11.97 -0.41 2.55
C LEU A 149 11.34 0.55 3.57
N ASP A 150 10.49 1.47 3.12
CA ASP A 150 9.79 2.42 3.97
C ASP A 150 8.86 1.77 5.00
N ILE A 151 8.34 0.58 4.70
CA ILE A 151 7.47 -0.20 5.58
C ILE A 151 8.15 -1.42 6.19
N LYS A 152 9.46 -1.61 5.96
CA LYS A 152 10.18 -2.85 6.34
C LYS A 152 10.02 -3.23 7.81
N ASN A 153 9.92 -2.24 8.70
CA ASN A 153 9.75 -2.44 10.13
C ASN A 153 8.30 -2.70 10.55
N ASN A 154 7.33 -2.52 9.66
CA ASN A 154 5.90 -2.73 9.88
C ASN A 154 5.38 -3.93 9.07
N LEU A 155 6.23 -4.95 8.91
CA LEU A 155 5.91 -6.21 8.25
C LEU A 155 5.68 -7.32 9.28
N ILE A 156 4.71 -8.18 9.02
CA ILE A 156 4.53 -9.48 9.67
C ILE A 156 4.60 -10.55 8.59
N PHE A 157 5.33 -11.63 8.82
CA PHE A 157 5.48 -12.75 7.89
C PHE A 157 4.68 -13.95 8.39
N CYS A 158 3.67 -14.36 7.64
CA CYS A 158 2.85 -15.53 7.90
C CYS A 158 3.30 -16.70 7.03
N LEU A 159 3.88 -17.71 7.66
CA LEU A 159 4.16 -19.01 7.05
C LEU A 159 2.89 -19.86 7.16
N THR A 160 2.09 -19.80 6.11
CA THR A 160 0.77 -20.43 6.00
C THR A 160 0.88 -21.93 5.75
N LYS A 161 -0.22 -22.67 6.02
CA LYS A 161 -0.31 -24.13 5.90
C LYS A 161 0.74 -24.85 6.75
N SER A 162 1.13 -24.24 7.88
CA SER A 162 2.17 -24.77 8.77
C SER A 162 1.82 -26.15 9.31
N ASP A 163 0.52 -26.46 9.46
CA ASP A 163 0.01 -27.77 9.88
C ASP A 163 0.45 -28.93 8.98
N LEU A 164 0.86 -28.66 7.74
CA LEU A 164 1.36 -29.67 6.80
C LEU A 164 2.83 -30.06 7.04
N LYS A 165 3.52 -29.40 7.96
CA LYS A 165 4.93 -29.66 8.28
C LYS A 165 5.10 -29.99 9.78
N PRO A 166 5.99 -30.92 10.15
CA PRO A 166 6.41 -31.12 11.53
C PRO A 166 7.19 -29.91 12.09
N GLN A 167 7.19 -29.73 13.41
CA GLN A 167 7.77 -28.54 14.07
C GLN A 167 9.24 -28.28 13.69
N ASN A 168 10.09 -29.31 13.64
CA ASN A 168 11.49 -29.15 13.26
C ASN A 168 11.66 -28.58 11.83
N ILE A 169 10.82 -29.01 10.89
CA ILE A 169 10.84 -28.50 9.50
C ILE A 169 10.35 -27.05 9.47
N ARG A 170 9.34 -26.71 10.29
CA ARG A 170 8.84 -25.32 10.40
C ARG A 170 9.95 -24.37 10.85
N GLU A 171 10.68 -24.73 11.91
CA GLU A 171 11.79 -23.92 12.42
C GLU A 171 12.92 -23.77 11.39
N ASN A 172 13.28 -24.84 10.67
CA ASN A 172 14.27 -24.77 9.60
C ASN A 172 13.87 -23.77 8.49
N ILE A 173 12.58 -23.76 8.12
CA ILE A 173 12.06 -22.82 7.13
C ILE A 173 12.06 -21.40 7.68
N LYS A 174 11.65 -21.19 8.94
CA LYS A 174 11.75 -19.89 9.61
C LYS A 174 13.18 -19.35 9.60
N ASN A 175 14.17 -20.19 9.90
CA ASN A 175 15.59 -19.82 9.83
C ASN A 175 16.02 -19.47 8.41
N SER A 176 15.55 -20.20 7.40
CA SER A 176 15.80 -19.86 6.00
C SER A 176 15.25 -18.48 5.64
N VAL A 177 14.04 -18.13 6.11
CA VAL A 177 13.43 -16.81 5.89
C VAL A 177 14.23 -15.70 6.59
N ILE A 178 14.71 -15.96 7.81
CA ILE A 178 15.56 -15.01 8.55
C ILE A 178 16.84 -14.71 7.77
N GLU A 179 17.52 -15.75 7.27
CA GLU A 179 18.73 -15.58 6.46
C GLU A 179 18.45 -14.86 5.13
N GLN A 180 17.33 -15.17 4.45
CA GLN A 180 16.94 -14.47 3.21
C GLN A 180 16.71 -12.96 3.38
N LEU A 181 16.29 -12.52 4.57
CA LEU A 181 15.94 -11.13 4.86
C LEU A 181 17.02 -10.37 5.66
N LYS A 182 18.13 -11.02 5.99
CA LYS A 182 19.19 -10.50 6.86
C LYS A 182 19.76 -9.16 6.39
N ASP A 183 19.97 -9.04 5.08
CA ASP A 183 20.54 -7.84 4.45
C ASP A 183 19.57 -6.65 4.41
N LEU A 184 18.28 -6.88 4.65
CA LEU A 184 17.28 -5.80 4.68
C LEU A 184 17.24 -5.06 6.03
N HIS A 185 17.94 -5.58 7.04
CA HIS A 185 18.03 -5.00 8.39
C HIS A 185 16.64 -4.66 8.96
N ILE A 186 15.74 -5.65 8.97
CA ILE A 186 14.41 -5.54 9.58
C ILE A 186 14.58 -5.70 11.09
N GLU A 187 14.11 -4.73 11.86
CA GLU A 187 14.17 -4.78 13.33
C GLU A 187 13.30 -5.92 13.88
N ASN A 188 13.82 -6.68 14.85
CA ASN A 188 13.11 -7.79 15.52
C ASN A 188 12.45 -8.77 14.52
N LEU A 189 13.20 -9.17 13.50
CA LEU A 189 12.67 -10.01 12.40
C LEU A 189 12.10 -11.35 12.90
N GLU A 190 12.76 -12.00 13.87
CA GLU A 190 12.32 -13.32 14.37
C GLU A 190 10.94 -13.27 15.01
N ASP A 191 10.64 -12.18 15.72
CA ASP A 191 9.35 -11.92 16.38
C ASP A 191 8.24 -11.57 15.39
N LYS A 192 8.59 -11.30 14.13
CA LYS A 192 7.66 -10.95 13.06
C LYS A 192 7.27 -12.16 12.20
N ILE A 193 7.90 -13.32 12.38
CA ILE A 193 7.63 -14.53 11.60
C ILE A 193 6.79 -15.49 12.42
N VAL A 194 5.56 -15.74 11.94
CA VAL A 194 4.56 -16.60 12.60
C VAL A 194 4.11 -17.74 11.69
N PHE A 195 3.78 -18.86 12.32
CA PHE A 195 3.15 -19.99 11.64
C PHE A 195 1.63 -19.84 11.68
N THR A 196 0.97 -20.11 10.56
CA THR A 196 -0.50 -20.01 10.49
C THR A 196 -1.12 -21.22 9.82
N SER A 197 -2.30 -21.60 10.30
CA SER A 197 -3.10 -22.70 9.76
C SER A 197 -4.58 -22.34 9.80
N THR A 198 -5.34 -22.87 8.84
CA THR A 198 -6.81 -22.75 8.86
C THR A 198 -7.45 -23.65 9.93
N LYS A 199 -6.69 -24.59 10.50
CA LYS A 199 -7.15 -25.48 11.59
C LYS A 199 -6.99 -24.88 12.98
N GLU A 200 -6.32 -23.73 13.09
CA GLU A 200 -5.95 -23.11 14.35
C GLU A 200 -6.53 -21.69 14.44
N PRO A 201 -6.74 -21.15 15.65
CA PRO A 201 -7.25 -19.79 15.84
C PRO A 201 -6.25 -18.69 15.47
N ASN A 202 -5.00 -19.03 15.13
CA ASN A 202 -3.93 -18.09 14.77
C ASN A 202 -3.74 -16.94 15.80
N THR A 203 -3.77 -17.27 17.09
CA THR A 203 -3.70 -16.30 18.20
C THR A 203 -2.40 -15.51 18.21
N GLU A 204 -1.28 -16.13 17.83
CA GLU A 204 0.01 -15.47 17.72
C GLU A 204 -0.02 -14.35 16.67
N LEU A 205 -0.57 -14.63 15.48
CA LEU A 205 -0.79 -13.62 14.45
C LEU A 205 -1.68 -12.49 14.97
N LEU A 206 -2.82 -12.81 15.58
CA LEU A 206 -3.72 -11.81 16.16
C LEU A 206 -3.01 -10.91 17.18
N ASN A 207 -2.19 -11.50 18.06
CA ASN A 207 -1.42 -10.76 19.03
C ASN A 207 -0.37 -9.85 18.39
N LEU A 208 0.33 -10.30 17.35
CA LEU A 208 1.27 -9.46 16.63
C LEU A 208 0.58 -8.31 15.90
N ILE A 209 -0.57 -8.56 15.26
CA ILE A 209 -1.34 -7.47 14.63
C ILE A 209 -1.74 -6.47 15.73
N ASN A 210 -2.33 -6.92 16.86
CA ASN A 210 -2.69 -6.10 18.02
C ASN A 210 -1.54 -5.25 18.55
N ASN A 211 -0.39 -5.87 18.80
CA ASN A 211 0.73 -5.20 19.44
C ASN A 211 1.53 -4.32 18.48
N ASN A 212 1.74 -4.75 17.24
CA ASN A 212 2.61 -4.05 16.30
C ASN A 212 1.85 -3.09 15.41
N PHE A 213 0.58 -3.36 15.09
CA PHE A 213 -0.22 -2.50 14.23
C PHE A 213 -1.22 -1.68 15.05
N TYR A 214 -2.15 -2.30 15.78
CA TYR A 214 -3.23 -1.55 16.45
C TYR A 214 -2.70 -0.57 17.50
N SER A 215 -1.84 -1.01 18.42
CA SER A 215 -1.36 -0.15 19.50
C SER A 215 -0.48 1.00 19.01
N LYS A 216 0.18 0.83 17.85
CA LYS A 216 1.15 1.77 17.28
C LYS A 216 0.64 2.51 16.04
N PHE A 217 -0.58 2.25 15.58
CA PHE A 217 -1.07 2.71 14.27
C PHE A 217 -0.97 4.23 14.09
N THR A 218 -1.43 4.99 15.09
CA THR A 218 -1.38 6.46 15.09
C THR A 218 0.05 6.97 14.98
N GLU A 219 0.98 6.31 15.68
CA GLU A 219 2.39 6.67 15.65
C GLU A 219 3.04 6.36 14.30
N ILE A 220 2.81 5.15 13.79
CA ILE A 220 3.28 4.72 12.45
C ILE A 220 2.79 5.71 11.38
N LYS A 221 1.51 6.08 11.42
CA LYS A 221 0.93 7.05 10.48
C LYS A 221 1.58 8.42 10.60
N LYS A 222 1.79 8.91 11.83
CA LYS A 222 2.46 10.20 12.08
C LYS A 222 3.89 10.20 11.56
N GLN A 223 4.65 9.13 11.80
CA GLN A 223 6.03 8.98 11.31
C GLN A 223 6.08 8.98 9.78
N LYS A 224 5.17 8.23 9.13
CA LYS A 224 5.08 8.18 7.66
C LYS A 224 4.72 9.53 7.05
N ILE A 225 3.72 10.23 7.59
CA ILE A 225 3.34 11.58 7.15
C ILE A 225 4.51 12.54 7.31
N ALA A 226 5.20 12.53 8.45
CA ALA A 226 6.35 13.39 8.70
C ALA A 226 7.50 13.11 7.71
N LYS A 227 7.80 11.84 7.46
CA LYS A 227 8.80 11.40 6.47
C LYS A 227 8.44 11.87 5.06
N ASN A 228 7.22 11.60 4.61
CA ASN A 228 6.76 11.98 3.28
C ASN A 228 6.73 13.50 3.10
N THR A 229 6.29 14.24 4.13
CA THR A 229 6.31 15.72 4.13
C THR A 229 7.73 16.25 3.98
N LYS A 230 8.71 15.63 4.65
CA LYS A 230 10.13 16.01 4.54
C LYS A 230 10.71 15.71 3.16
N ILE A 231 10.38 14.56 2.57
CA ILE A 231 10.80 14.19 1.21
C ILE A 231 10.22 15.18 0.20
N PHE A 232 8.89 15.37 0.23
CA PHE A 232 8.18 16.28 -0.65
C PHE A 232 8.69 17.72 -0.52
N SER A 233 8.94 18.20 0.71
CA SER A 233 9.50 19.53 0.95
C SER A 233 10.89 19.70 0.30
N LYS A 234 11.75 18.67 0.36
CA LYS A 234 13.06 18.69 -0.29
C LYS A 234 12.95 18.74 -1.82
N GLU A 235 12.10 17.88 -2.39
CA GLU A 235 11.86 17.82 -3.84
C GLU A 235 11.30 19.15 -4.37
N LEU A 236 10.28 19.69 -3.71
CA LEU A 236 9.70 20.99 -4.03
C LEU A 236 10.76 22.09 -3.96
N SER A 237 11.59 22.09 -2.91
CA SER A 237 12.69 23.05 -2.78
C SER A 237 13.71 22.93 -3.91
N GLN A 238 14.01 21.71 -4.36
CA GLN A 238 14.90 21.46 -5.50
C GLN A 238 14.31 21.99 -6.81
N ILE A 239 13.04 21.69 -7.08
CA ILE A 239 12.32 22.18 -8.26
C ILE A 239 12.27 23.71 -8.26
N LEU A 240 11.97 24.32 -7.11
CA LEU A 240 11.94 25.77 -6.96
C LEU A 240 13.34 26.38 -7.18
N LYS A 241 14.40 25.78 -6.62
CA LYS A 241 15.79 26.22 -6.86
C LYS A 241 16.17 26.16 -8.34
N GLN A 242 15.89 25.03 -9.01
CA GLN A 242 16.11 24.89 -10.45
C GLN A 242 15.34 25.94 -11.25
N ARG A 243 14.08 26.21 -10.88
CA ARG A 243 13.31 27.28 -11.53
C ARG A 243 13.89 28.66 -11.27
N VAL A 244 14.36 28.95 -10.06
CA VAL A 244 15.02 30.23 -9.74
C VAL A 244 16.32 30.38 -10.51
N GLU A 245 17.13 29.33 -10.64
CA GLU A 245 18.36 29.33 -11.47
C GLU A 245 18.06 29.50 -12.96
N LEU A 246 16.94 28.96 -13.45
CA LEU A 246 16.48 29.13 -14.82
C LEU A 246 15.76 30.47 -15.06
N ILE A 247 15.31 31.15 -14.00
CA ILE A 247 14.94 32.56 -14.04
C ILE A 247 16.26 33.35 -14.01
N ASP A 248 17.02 33.24 -15.09
CA ASP A 248 17.88 34.33 -15.49
C ASP A 248 16.92 35.49 -15.77
N PHE A 249 16.86 36.46 -14.85
CA PHE A 249 16.38 37.77 -15.22
C PHE A 249 17.32 38.23 -16.33
N ASN A 250 16.89 38.10 -17.58
CA ASN A 250 17.63 38.60 -18.73
C ASN A 250 17.66 40.12 -18.63
N THR A 251 18.57 40.63 -17.80
CA THR A 251 18.80 42.04 -17.56
C THR A 251 19.23 42.72 -18.83
N ASP A 252 19.84 41.99 -19.77
CA ASP A 252 20.22 42.54 -21.07
C ASP A 252 18.99 43.01 -21.86
N GLU A 253 17.88 42.25 -21.84
CA GLU A 253 16.65 42.63 -22.54
C GLU A 253 15.94 43.82 -21.85
N LEU A 254 16.02 43.89 -20.53
CA LEU A 254 15.53 45.04 -19.75
C LEU A 254 16.41 46.28 -19.96
N ASP A 255 17.73 46.13 -19.96
CA ASP A 255 18.72 47.19 -20.18
C ASP A 255 18.65 47.72 -21.62
N GLU A 256 18.39 46.86 -22.59
CA GLU A 256 18.17 47.26 -23.99
C GLU A 256 16.87 48.07 -24.11
N LYS A 257 15.78 47.63 -23.48
CA LYS A 257 14.54 48.42 -23.41
C LYS A 257 14.75 49.75 -22.69
N LEU A 258 15.52 49.78 -21.62
CA LEU A 258 15.81 50.99 -20.83
C LEU A 258 16.67 51.98 -21.64
N LYS A 259 17.69 51.50 -22.38
CA LYS A 259 18.45 52.30 -23.34
C LYS A 259 17.58 52.89 -24.44
N ASN A 260 16.64 52.11 -24.99
CA ASN A 260 15.73 52.57 -26.02
C ASN A 260 14.79 53.68 -25.51
N ILE A 261 14.18 53.49 -24.34
CA ILE A 261 13.33 54.49 -23.69
C ILE A 261 14.11 55.79 -23.42
N GLN A 262 15.34 55.69 -22.89
CA GLN A 262 16.19 56.87 -22.66
C GLN A 262 16.58 57.60 -23.96
N LYS A 263 16.79 56.86 -25.05
CA LYS A 263 17.09 57.42 -26.37
C LYS A 263 15.87 58.19 -26.92
N ASP A 264 14.67 57.65 -26.74
CA ASP A 264 13.45 58.29 -27.17
C ASP A 264 13.10 59.51 -26.30
N GLU A 265 13.35 59.46 -24.99
CA GLU A 265 13.21 60.63 -24.10
C GLU A 265 14.17 61.77 -24.51
N LYS A 266 15.42 61.45 -24.85
CA LYS A 266 16.38 62.44 -25.38
C LYS A 266 15.90 63.04 -26.70
N LYS A 267 15.40 62.23 -27.64
CA LYS A 267 14.84 62.73 -28.91
C LYS A 267 13.63 63.65 -28.68
N PHE A 268 12.75 63.29 -27.74
CA PHE A 268 11.59 64.12 -27.38
C PHE A 268 12.03 65.47 -26.79
N LYS A 269 12.99 65.48 -25.87
CA LYS A 269 13.55 66.71 -25.28
C LYS A 269 14.23 67.62 -26.32
N VAL A 270 14.92 67.04 -27.30
CA VAL A 270 15.54 67.81 -28.40
C VAL A 270 14.48 68.43 -29.31
N LYS A 271 13.46 67.66 -29.73
CA LYS A 271 12.33 68.18 -30.52
C LYS A 271 11.56 69.28 -29.81
N PHE A 272 11.38 69.19 -28.49
CA PHE A 272 10.71 70.24 -27.71
C PHE A 272 11.51 71.54 -27.65
N LYS A 273 12.85 71.46 -27.63
CA LYS A 273 13.74 72.65 -27.64
C LYS A 273 13.91 73.30 -29.01
N THR A 274 13.55 72.62 -30.10
CA THR A 274 13.64 73.17 -31.47
C THR A 274 12.32 73.78 -31.95
N ASN A 275 11.23 73.61 -31.19
CA ASN A 275 9.89 74.14 -31.49
C ASN A 275 9.46 75.28 -30.52
N ILE A 276 10.41 75.88 -29.79
CA ILE A 276 10.28 77.13 -29.03
C ILE A 276 11.27 78.10 -29.63
#